data_AF-A0A7X2VJ03-F1
#
_entry.id   AF-A0A7X2VJ03-F1
#
_cell.length_a   1.000
_cell.length_b   1.000
_cell.length_c   1.000
_cell.angle_alpha   90.00
_cell.angle_beta   90.00
_cell.angle_gamma   90.00
#
_symmetry.space_group_name_H-M   'P 1'
#
loop_
_entity.id
_entity.type
_entity.pdbx_description
1 polymer ?
#
loop_
_entity_poly.entity_id
_entity_poly.type
_entity_poly.pdbx_seq_one_letter_code
_entity_poly.pdbx_strand_id
1 'polypeptide(L)'
;MKERNLIEDNRRADYFSFLYYLHEKKVFHSKSLAALCQYLVRLETVNIEQLRDLRWIETQILRHLVYHFDENDLSKISNFPMNYWEELEAFEQAISNLYDRYE
;
A
#
# COMPACT_ATOMS: atom_id res chain seq x y z
N MET A 1 3.96 23.99 -3.90
CA MET A 1 3.86 22.57 -4.31
C MET A 1 2.51 22.07 -3.85
N LYS A 2 1.74 21.37 -4.70
CA LYS A 2 0.54 20.66 -4.22
C LYS A 2 1.02 19.65 -3.17
N GLU A 3 0.31 19.57 -2.05
CA GLU A 3 0.53 18.53 -1.07
C GLU A 3 0.35 17.17 -1.75
N ARG A 4 1.29 16.26 -1.51
CA ARG A 4 1.36 15.00 -2.26
C ARG A 4 0.33 14.02 -1.71
N ASN A 5 -0.62 13.61 -2.53
CA ASN A 5 -1.66 12.68 -2.13
C ASN A 5 -1.19 11.23 -2.33
N LEU A 6 -0.73 10.58 -1.25
CA LEU A 6 -0.17 9.24 -1.36
C LEU A 6 -1.21 8.16 -1.71
N ILE A 7 -2.51 8.42 -1.49
CA ILE A 7 -3.56 7.50 -1.95
C ILE A 7 -3.62 7.55 -3.48
N GLU A 8 -3.68 8.74 -4.07
CA GLU A 8 -3.72 8.93 -5.52
C GLU A 8 -2.44 8.39 -6.20
N ASP A 9 -1.28 8.66 -5.62
CA ASP A 9 0.00 8.16 -6.13
C ASP A 9 0.03 6.62 -6.15
N ASN A 10 -0.41 5.95 -5.07
CA ASN A 10 -0.49 4.48 -5.04
C ASN A 10 -1.57 3.97 -6.00
N ARG A 11 -2.72 4.64 -6.08
CA ARG A 11 -3.82 4.26 -6.97
C ARG A 11 -3.39 4.22 -8.45
N ARG A 12 -2.48 5.11 -8.85
CA ARG A 12 -1.90 5.19 -10.19
C ARG A 12 -0.62 4.40 -10.38
N ALA A 13 -0.07 3.81 -9.31
CA ALA A 13 1.29 3.29 -9.28
C ALA A 13 2.32 4.33 -9.77
N ASP A 14 2.14 5.59 -9.37
CA ASP A 14 3.03 6.69 -9.73
C ASP A 14 4.42 6.54 -9.08
N TYR A 15 5.42 7.17 -9.70
CA TYR A 15 6.82 7.04 -9.31
C TYR A 15 7.04 7.34 -7.82
N PHE A 16 7.69 6.39 -7.12
CA PHE A 16 7.94 6.36 -5.68
C PHE A 16 6.78 5.93 -4.76
N SER A 17 5.60 5.60 -5.31
CA SER A 17 4.54 4.95 -4.52
C SER A 17 4.94 3.52 -4.14
N PHE A 18 4.31 2.94 -3.11
CA PHE A 18 4.58 1.55 -2.74
C PHE A 18 4.13 0.61 -3.86
N LEU A 19 2.96 0.84 -4.46
CA LEU A 19 2.47 0.06 -5.59
C LEU A 19 3.38 0.16 -6.83
N TYR A 20 4.02 1.30 -7.08
CA TYR A 20 5.07 1.39 -8.11
C TYR A 20 6.21 0.41 -7.84
N TYR A 21 6.76 0.41 -6.63
CA TYR A 21 7.86 -0.51 -6.30
C TYR A 21 7.42 -1.98 -6.35
N LEU A 22 6.22 -2.27 -5.86
CA LEU A 22 5.70 -3.63 -5.83
C LEU A 22 5.40 -4.15 -7.24
N HIS A 23 4.69 -3.39 -8.07
CA HIS A 23 4.27 -3.79 -9.42
C HIS A 23 5.41 -3.67 -10.44
N GLU A 24 6.00 -2.49 -10.58
CA GLU A 24 6.97 -2.20 -11.65
C GLU A 24 8.37 -2.70 -11.34
N LYS A 25 8.76 -2.67 -10.06
CA LYS A 25 10.12 -3.05 -9.64
C LYS A 25 10.20 -4.44 -9.02
N LYS A 26 9.07 -5.03 -8.62
CA LYS A 26 9.04 -6.29 -7.88
C LYS A 26 9.92 -6.18 -6.62
N VAL A 27 9.78 -5.05 -5.92
CA VAL A 27 10.54 -4.73 -4.70
C VAL A 27 9.53 -4.44 -3.59
N PHE A 28 9.65 -5.15 -2.47
CA PHE A 28 8.98 -4.75 -1.24
C PHE A 28 9.75 -3.56 -0.65
N HIS A 29 9.26 -2.35 -0.90
CA HIS A 29 9.94 -1.13 -0.47
C HIS A 29 9.32 -0.59 0.83
N SER A 30 9.82 -1.09 1.97
CA SER A 30 9.34 -0.75 3.33
C SER A 30 9.20 0.75 3.57
N LYS A 31 10.14 1.56 3.06
CA LYS A 31 10.11 3.02 3.25
C LYS A 31 8.88 3.67 2.60
N SER A 32 8.45 3.21 1.42
CA SER A 32 7.25 3.76 0.78
C SER A 32 5.97 3.25 1.43
N LEU A 33 5.96 2.02 1.96
CA LEU A 33 4.83 1.50 2.72
C LEU A 33 4.67 2.29 4.04
N ALA A 34 5.75 2.46 4.79
CA ALA A 34 5.76 3.25 6.01
C ALA A 34 5.34 4.72 5.77
N ALA A 35 5.78 5.32 4.66
CA ALA A 35 5.36 6.67 4.27
C ALA A 35 3.85 6.74 3.99
N LEU A 36 3.29 5.73 3.30
CA LEU A 36 1.84 5.61 3.11
C LEU A 36 1.12 5.49 4.45
N CYS A 37 1.54 4.59 5.35
CA CYS A 37 0.91 4.43 6.67
C CYS A 37 0.94 5.74 7.48
N GLN A 38 2.09 6.42 7.52
CA GLN A 38 2.22 7.71 8.22
C GLN A 38 1.33 8.79 7.62
N TYR A 39 1.16 8.80 6.30
CA TYR A 39 0.22 9.70 5.63
C TYR A 39 -1.22 9.39 6.04
N LEU A 40 -1.65 8.12 6.00
CA LEU A 40 -3.00 7.71 6.38
C LEU A 40 -3.34 8.05 7.83
N VAL A 41 -2.41 7.82 8.76
CA VAL A 41 -2.59 8.16 10.19
C VAL A 41 -2.81 9.66 10.40
N ARG A 42 -2.19 10.51 9.58
CA ARG A 42 -2.31 11.98 9.68
C ARG A 42 -3.57 12.54 9.04
N LEU A 43 -4.32 11.75 8.26
CA LEU A 43 -5.56 12.22 7.67
C LEU A 43 -6.60 12.42 8.77
N GLU A 44 -7.09 13.64 8.92
CA GLU A 44 -8.18 13.96 9.84
C GLU A 44 -9.52 13.44 9.30
N THR A 45 -9.74 13.60 8.00
CA THR A 45 -10.93 13.14 7.28
C THR A 45 -10.56 12.53 5.94
N VAL A 46 -11.38 11.58 5.49
CA VAL A 46 -11.33 11.00 4.15
C VAL A 46 -12.71 11.06 3.50
N ASN A 47 -12.76 11.14 2.18
CA ASN A 47 -14.02 11.04 1.45
C ASN A 47 -14.24 9.61 0.94
N ILE A 48 -15.46 9.34 0.43
CA ILE A 48 -15.81 8.00 -0.05
C ILE A 48 -14.99 7.53 -1.26
N GLU A 49 -14.48 8.45 -2.08
CA GLU A 49 -13.61 8.12 -3.21
C GLU A 49 -12.25 7.64 -2.70
N GLN A 50 -11.68 8.32 -1.70
CA GLN A 50 -10.44 7.91 -1.04
C GLN A 50 -10.60 6.56 -0.34
N LEU A 51 -11.72 6.29 0.33
CA LEU A 51 -12.00 4.99 0.93
C LEU A 51 -12.09 3.87 -0.13
N ARG A 52 -12.65 4.15 -1.31
CA ARG A 52 -12.67 3.20 -2.44
C ARG A 52 -11.29 2.96 -3.01
N ASP A 53 -10.48 4.01 -3.14
CA ASP A 53 -9.11 3.90 -3.61
C ASP A 53 -8.23 3.13 -2.62
N LEU A 54 -8.40 3.34 -1.30
CA LEU A 54 -7.74 2.55 -0.27
C LEU A 54 -8.10 1.07 -0.38
N ARG A 55 -9.40 0.75 -0.54
CA ARG A 55 -9.83 -0.63 -0.73
C ARG A 55 -9.20 -1.27 -1.96
N TRP A 56 -9.09 -0.51 -3.04
CA TRP A 56 -8.44 -0.96 -4.26
C TRP A 56 -6.95 -1.19 -4.04
N ILE A 57 -6.25 -0.29 -3.34
CA ILE A 57 -4.83 -0.41 -3.01
C ILE A 57 -4.57 -1.67 -2.18
N GLU A 58 -5.32 -1.91 -1.10
CA GLU A 58 -5.24 -3.15 -0.30
C GLU A 58 -5.35 -4.39 -1.19
N THR A 59 -6.36 -4.39 -2.06
CA THR A 59 -6.63 -5.51 -2.96
C THR A 59 -5.48 -5.72 -3.93
N GLN A 60 -4.87 -4.65 -4.48
CA GLN A 60 -3.74 -4.77 -5.38
C GLN A 60 -2.47 -5.26 -4.70
N ILE A 61 -2.21 -4.80 -3.48
CA ILE A 61 -1.09 -5.28 -2.66
C ILE A 61 -1.26 -6.78 -2.43
N LEU A 62 -2.43 -7.21 -1.93
CA LEU A 62 -2.71 -8.63 -1.71
C LEU A 62 -2.54 -9.46 -3.00
N ARG A 63 -3.12 -9.01 -4.11
CA ARG A 63 -3.02 -9.70 -5.39
C ARG A 63 -1.57 -9.84 -5.86
N HIS A 64 -0.73 -8.83 -5.68
CA HIS A 64 0.68 -8.91 -6.03
C HIS A 64 1.42 -9.89 -5.13
N LEU A 65 1.25 -9.78 -3.82
CA LEU A 65 1.91 -10.69 -2.87
C LEU A 65 1.54 -12.16 -3.16
N VAL A 66 0.25 -12.43 -3.40
CA VAL A 66 -0.25 -13.77 -3.72
C VAL A 66 0.18 -14.25 -5.10
N TYR A 67 0.25 -13.37 -6.11
CA TYR A 67 0.73 -13.74 -7.44
C TYR A 67 2.13 -14.34 -7.40
N HIS A 68 3.00 -13.80 -6.55
CA HIS A 68 4.37 -14.29 -6.35
C HIS A 68 4.47 -15.60 -5.54
N PHE A 69 3.34 -16.21 -5.15
CA PHE A 69 3.28 -17.58 -4.64
C PHE A 69 3.05 -18.62 -5.75
N ASP A 70 2.77 -18.22 -6.99
CA ASP A 70 2.66 -19.13 -8.12
C ASP A 70 4.02 -19.78 -8.44
N GLU A 71 4.07 -21.12 -8.45
CA GLU A 71 5.28 -21.89 -8.77
C GLU A 71 5.78 -21.64 -10.21
N ASN A 72 4.90 -21.15 -11.09
CA ASN A 72 5.23 -20.76 -12.46
C ASN A 72 5.69 -19.31 -12.58
N ASP A 73 5.69 -18.53 -11.48
CA ASP A 73 6.19 -17.17 -11.51
C ASP A 73 7.72 -17.17 -11.64
N LEU A 74 8.19 -16.70 -12.79
CA LEU A 74 9.60 -16.56 -13.10
C LEU A 74 10.25 -15.37 -12.39
N SER A 75 9.47 -14.59 -11.63
CA SER A 75 9.94 -13.42 -10.92
C SER A 75 9.64 -13.49 -9.44
N LYS A 76 10.50 -12.85 -8.64
CA LYS A 76 10.36 -12.81 -7.18
C LYS A 76 10.33 -11.37 -6.72
N ILE A 77 9.47 -11.09 -5.76
CA ILE A 77 9.59 -9.84 -5.01
C ILE A 77 10.90 -9.91 -4.22
N SER A 78 11.74 -8.91 -4.44
CA SER A 78 12.99 -8.71 -3.73
C SER A 78 12.79 -7.80 -2.52
N ASN A 79 13.76 -7.82 -1.59
CA ASN A 79 13.76 -6.98 -0.39
C ASN A 79 12.55 -7.19 0.54
N PHE A 80 11.96 -8.38 0.55
CA PHE A 80 11.00 -8.74 1.60
C PHE A 80 11.68 -8.63 2.97
N PRO A 81 11.20 -7.76 3.86
CA PRO A 81 11.81 -7.57 5.17
C PRO A 81 11.52 -8.78 6.07
N MET A 82 12.41 -9.10 7.01
CA MET A 82 12.16 -10.22 7.95
C MET A 82 10.89 -10.01 8.78
N ASN A 83 10.53 -8.74 9.02
CA ASN A 83 9.35 -8.33 9.75
C ASN A 83 8.21 -7.86 8.83
N TYR A 84 8.09 -8.43 7.62
CA TYR A 84 7.03 -8.06 6.66
C TYR A 84 5.62 -8.17 7.25
N TRP A 85 5.42 -9.10 8.19
CA TRP A 85 4.13 -9.27 8.87
C TRP A 85 3.76 -8.01 9.66
N GLU A 86 4.69 -7.49 10.47
CA GLU A 86 4.50 -6.27 11.26
C GLU A 86 4.28 -5.04 10.36
N GLU A 87 4.98 -4.96 9.23
CA GLU A 87 4.78 -3.86 8.26
C GLU A 87 3.39 -3.90 7.60
N LEU A 88 2.88 -5.10 7.29
CA LEU A 88 1.55 -5.28 6.71
C LEU A 88 0.45 -5.05 7.76
N GLU A 89 0.62 -5.52 8.99
CA GLU A 89 -0.31 -5.24 10.11
C GLU A 89 -0.39 -3.73 10.39
N ALA A 90 0.73 -3.01 10.35
CA ALA A 90 0.72 -1.56 10.51
C ALA A 90 -0.07 -0.84 9.41
N PHE A 91 -0.03 -1.36 8.18
CA PHE A 91 -0.82 -0.85 7.06
C PHE A 91 -2.31 -1.17 7.23
N GLU A 92 -2.64 -2.41 7.58
CA GLU A 92 -4.01 -2.84 7.89
C GLU A 92 -4.61 -1.97 9.00
N GLN A 93 -3.91 -1.79 10.12
CA GLN A 93 -4.38 -0.98 11.23
C GLN A 93 -4.60 0.49 10.83
N ALA A 94 -3.72 1.05 10.00
CA ALA A 94 -3.88 2.43 9.52
C ALA A 94 -5.14 2.61 8.67
N ILE A 95 -5.53 1.58 7.91
CA ILE A 95 -6.71 1.58 7.06
C ILE A 95 -7.98 1.30 7.88
N SER A 96 -7.97 0.30 8.76
CA SER A 96 -9.12 0.00 9.65
C SER A 96 -9.49 1.22 10.48
N ASN A 97 -8.51 1.92 11.06
CA ASN A 97 -8.74 3.17 11.79
C ASN A 97 -9.38 4.29 10.95
N LEU A 98 -9.29 4.23 9.62
CA LEU A 98 -9.99 5.17 8.73
C LEU A 98 -11.40 4.70 8.44
N TYR A 99 -11.63 3.40 8.21
CA TYR A 99 -12.96 2.83 7.98
C TYR A 99 -13.86 2.97 9.22
N ASP A 100 -13.34 2.67 10.41
CA ASP A 100 -14.06 2.71 11.69
C ASP A 100 -14.64 4.10 12.02
N ARG A 101 -14.14 5.17 11.38
CA ARG A 101 -14.68 6.53 11.55
C ARG A 101 -16.02 6.75 10.86
N TYR A 102 -16.42 5.83 9.98
CA TYR A 102 -17.61 5.93 9.14
C TYR A 102 -18.58 4.75 9.34
N GLU A 103 -18.27 3.85 10.28
CA GLU A 103 -19.19 2.81 10.81
C GLU A 103 -20.01 3.35 11.99
#